data_AF-A0A529N8L4-F1
#
_entry.id   AF-A0A529N8L4-F1
#
_cell.length_a   1.000
_cell.length_b   1.000
_cell.length_c   1.000
_cell.angle_alpha   90.00
_cell.angle_beta   90.00
_cell.angle_gamma   90.00
#
_symmetry.space_group_name_H-M   'P 1'
#
loop_
_entity.id
_entity.type
_entity.pdbx_description
1 polymer ?
#
loop_
_entity_poly.entity_id
_entity_poly.type
_entity_poly.pdbx_seq_one_letter_code
_entity_poly.pdbx_strand_id
1 'polypeptide(L)'
;HMTGKKEFSQSHDQHAYDRYRQRFAGGAGTYPLIGTPETIAADMASIAAHGYQGIALSFVNYMQELPYFCDRVLPLLKQAGLRQ
;
A
#
# COMPACT_ATOMS: atom_id res chain seq x y z
N HIS A 1 5.83 -23.99 24.48
CA HIS A 1 4.42 -23.90 24.07
C HIS A 1 4.17 -23.00 22.84
N MET A 2 5.01 -23.01 21.80
CA MET A 2 4.73 -22.34 20.51
C MET A 2 5.35 -23.08 19.30
N THR A 3 5.30 -24.42 19.28
CA THR A 3 5.88 -25.22 18.18
C THR A 3 4.80 -25.89 17.30
N GLY A 4 3.53 -25.90 17.71
CA GLY A 4 2.46 -26.67 17.05
C GLY A 4 1.52 -25.92 16.12
N LYS A 5 1.88 -24.71 15.64
CA LYS A 5 0.96 -23.89 14.81
C LYS A 5 1.50 -23.59 13.40
N LYS A 6 2.35 -24.46 12.88
CA LYS A 6 2.81 -24.46 11.48
C LYS A 6 2.21 -25.58 10.61
N GLU A 7 1.46 -26.51 11.20
CA GLU A 7 1.06 -27.75 10.50
C GLU A 7 -0.41 -27.81 10.01
N PHE A 8 -1.27 -26.82 10.30
CA PHE A 8 -2.71 -26.93 10.02
C PHE A 8 -3.27 -25.99 8.94
N SER A 9 -2.43 -25.33 8.13
CA SER A 9 -2.93 -24.54 7.00
C SER A 9 -1.99 -24.63 5.81
N GLN A 10 -2.12 -25.72 5.04
CA GLN A 10 -1.51 -25.90 3.73
C GLN A 10 -2.35 -25.21 2.62
N SER A 11 -3.07 -24.12 2.93
CA SER A 11 -3.89 -23.41 1.94
C SER A 11 -3.20 -22.18 1.34
N HIS A 12 -2.03 -21.78 1.85
CA HIS A 12 -1.35 -20.58 1.37
C HIS A 12 0.17 -20.79 1.21
N ASP A 13 0.66 -20.39 0.03
CA ASP A 13 2.05 -20.40 -0.41
C ASP A 13 2.96 -19.60 0.54
N GLN A 14 4.24 -19.97 0.71
CA GLN A 14 5.17 -19.28 1.62
C GLN A 14 5.32 -17.79 1.27
N HIS A 15 5.28 -17.45 -0.02
CA HIS A 15 5.24 -16.07 -0.50
C HIS A 15 4.01 -15.29 -0.01
N ALA A 16 2.89 -15.97 0.26
CA ALA A 16 1.70 -15.32 0.80
C ALA A 16 1.93 -14.86 2.25
N TYR A 17 2.68 -15.64 3.05
CA TYR A 17 2.98 -15.29 4.45
C TYR A 17 3.92 -14.09 4.57
N ASP A 18 4.93 -13.95 3.71
CA ASP A 18 5.81 -12.78 3.71
C ASP A 18 5.06 -11.51 3.31
N ARG A 19 4.22 -11.59 2.26
CA ARG A 19 3.33 -10.49 1.87
C ARG A 19 2.32 -10.16 2.98
N TYR A 20 1.81 -11.17 3.68
CA TYR A 20 0.93 -10.98 4.83
C TYR A 20 1.66 -10.21 5.93
N ARG A 21 2.88 -10.63 6.32
CA ARG A 21 3.66 -9.92 7.35
C ARG A 21 3.95 -8.47 6.96
N GLN A 22 4.28 -8.20 5.69
CA GLN A 22 4.48 -6.84 5.19
C GLN A 22 3.20 -5.99 5.25
N ARG A 23 2.06 -6.54 4.81
CA ARG A 23 0.74 -5.87 4.88
C ARG A 23 0.28 -5.62 6.31
N PHE A 24 0.59 -6.53 7.23
CA PHE A 24 0.27 -6.36 8.65
C PHE A 24 1.14 -5.30 9.32
N ALA A 25 2.44 -5.27 9.00
CA ALA A 25 3.36 -4.25 9.50
C ALA A 25 3.03 -2.84 8.98
N GLY A 26 2.47 -2.72 7.76
CA GLY A 26 2.09 -1.45 7.14
C GLY A 26 0.74 -0.86 7.59
N GLY A 27 0.02 -1.49 8.51
CA GLY A 27 -1.26 -0.98 9.03
C GLY A 27 -2.39 -2.01 9.05
N ALA A 28 -2.19 -3.15 9.71
CA ALA A 28 -3.25 -4.13 9.98
C ALA A 28 -3.94 -4.75 8.74
N GLY A 29 -3.19 -4.96 7.65
CA GLY A 29 -3.70 -5.64 6.45
C GLY A 29 -4.11 -4.70 5.31
N THR A 30 -3.70 -3.43 5.37
CA THR A 30 -3.86 -2.44 4.30
C THR A 30 -3.02 -2.78 3.06
N TYR A 31 -3.29 -2.08 1.95
CA TYR A 31 -2.50 -2.15 0.73
C TYR A 31 -1.30 -1.18 0.84
N PRO A 32 -0.06 -1.67 1.06
CA PRO A 32 1.08 -0.78 1.21
C PRO A 32 1.46 -0.13 -0.13
N LEU A 33 1.65 1.18 -0.12
CA LEU A 33 2.20 1.93 -1.25
C LEU A 33 3.67 2.27 -0.93
N ILE A 34 4.60 1.48 -1.46
CA ILE A 34 6.03 1.59 -1.14
C ILE A 34 6.81 1.68 -2.46
N GLY A 35 7.56 2.76 -2.64
CA GLY A 35 8.35 2.97 -3.84
C GLY A 35 8.68 4.44 -4.07
N THR A 36 9.05 4.78 -5.31
CA THR A 36 9.23 6.18 -5.71
C THR A 36 7.87 6.88 -5.89
N PRO A 37 7.84 8.22 -5.95
CA PRO A 37 6.59 8.95 -6.22
C PRO A 37 5.86 8.48 -7.48
N GLU A 38 6.61 8.13 -8.53
CA GLU A 38 6.09 7.65 -9.80
C GLU A 38 5.46 6.25 -9.66
N THR A 39 6.12 5.34 -8.93
CA THR A 39 5.55 4.03 -8.62
C THR A 39 4.26 4.16 -7.81
N ILE A 40 4.27 5.01 -6.77
CA ILE A 40 3.08 5.22 -5.93
C ILE A 40 1.92 5.81 -6.75
N ALA A 41 2.19 6.80 -7.60
CA ALA A 41 1.18 7.39 -8.47
C ALA A 41 0.60 6.36 -9.46
N ALA A 42 1.44 5.50 -10.04
CA ALA A 42 1.01 4.43 -10.93
C ALA A 42 0.15 3.39 -10.20
N ASP A 43 0.51 3.01 -8.97
CA ASP A 43 -0.28 2.09 -8.16
C ASP A 43 -1.66 2.69 -7.82
N MET A 44 -1.71 3.96 -7.44
CA MET A 44 -2.98 4.67 -7.19
C MET A 44 -3.84 4.78 -8.47
N ALA A 45 -3.22 5.01 -9.62
CA ALA A 45 -3.91 5.01 -10.90
C ALA A 45 -4.49 3.63 -11.26
N SER A 46 -3.73 2.57 -10.99
CA SER A 46 -4.22 1.19 -11.12
C SER A 46 -5.42 0.95 -10.22
N ILE A 47 -5.37 1.34 -8.95
CA ILE A 47 -6.51 1.24 -8.03
C ILE A 47 -7.74 1.97 -8.61
N ALA A 48 -7.59 3.20 -9.10
CA ALA A 48 -8.69 3.94 -9.72
C ALA A 48 -9.27 3.22 -10.95
N ALA A 49 -8.41 2.64 -11.80
CA ALA A 49 -8.82 1.90 -12.98
C ALA A 49 -9.66 0.63 -12.67
N HIS A 50 -9.53 0.09 -11.45
CA HIS A 50 -10.36 -1.03 -10.98
C HIS A 50 -11.73 -0.58 -10.42
N GLY A 51 -12.08 0.71 -10.55
CA GLY A 51 -13.39 1.26 -10.19
C GLY A 51 -13.46 1.86 -8.78
N TYR A 52 -12.35 1.93 -8.05
CA TYR A 52 -12.30 2.58 -6.75
C TYR A 52 -12.23 4.10 -6.89
N GLN A 53 -13.10 4.83 -6.18
CA GLN A 53 -13.21 6.29 -6.29
C GLN A 53 -12.39 7.06 -5.26
N GLY A 54 -11.78 6.36 -4.29
CA GLY A 54 -11.02 7.00 -3.23
C GLY A 54 -10.15 6.02 -2.45
N ILE A 55 -9.16 6.56 -1.75
CA ILE A 55 -8.21 5.81 -0.93
C ILE A 55 -8.09 6.52 0.42
N ALA A 56 -8.25 5.78 1.51
CA ALA A 56 -7.87 6.24 2.84
C ALA A 56 -6.37 5.98 3.04
N LEU A 57 -5.58 7.05 3.14
CA LEU A 57 -4.13 6.98 3.30
C LEU A 57 -3.71 7.28 4.73
N SER A 58 -2.79 6.47 5.25
CA SER A 58 -2.05 6.74 6.48
C SER A 58 -0.56 6.77 6.17
N PHE A 59 0.17 7.58 6.93
CA PHE A 59 1.61 7.76 6.81
C PHE A 59 2.28 7.29 8.11
N VAL A 60 3.44 6.65 7.99
CA VAL A 60 4.19 6.17 9.16
C VAL A 60 4.78 7.37 9.89
N ASN A 61 5.42 8.27 9.15
CA ASN A 61 5.87 9.56 9.64
C ASN A 61 5.10 10.69 8.96
N TYR A 62 3.89 10.94 9.45
CA TYR A 62 2.98 11.93 8.90
C TYR A 62 3.62 13.32 8.68
N MET A 63 4.44 13.80 9.63
CA MET A 63 5.01 15.15 9.55
C MET A 63 6.02 15.32 8.40
N GLN A 64 6.69 14.24 7.99
CA GLN A 64 7.66 14.28 6.89
C GLN A 64 7.07 13.77 5.58
N GLU A 65 6.28 12.70 5.65
CA GLU A 65 5.78 11.99 4.48
C GLU A 65 4.60 12.70 3.82
N LEU A 66 3.71 13.35 4.57
CA LEU A 66 2.59 14.07 3.96
C LEU A 66 3.07 15.24 3.09
N PRO A 67 3.94 16.16 3.57
CA PRO A 67 4.47 17.23 2.71
C PRO A 67 5.16 16.67 1.46
N TYR A 68 6.00 15.65 1.62
CA TYR A 68 6.67 14.99 0.50
C TYR A 68 5.69 14.38 -0.51
N PHE A 69 4.64 13.71 -0.03
CA PHE A 69 3.58 13.15 -0.88
C PHE A 69 2.82 14.25 -1.63
N CYS A 70 2.47 15.34 -0.94
CA CYS A 70 1.84 16.49 -1.55
C CYS A 70 2.68 17.10 -2.66
N ASP A 71 3.99 17.23 -2.45
CA ASP A 71 4.90 17.88 -3.40
C ASP A 71 5.27 16.96 -4.58
N ARG A 72 5.31 15.64 -4.37
CA ARG A 72 5.90 14.70 -5.33
C ARG A 72 4.90 13.76 -5.99
N VAL A 73 3.80 13.42 -5.32
CA VAL A 73 2.81 12.44 -5.82
C VAL A 73 1.54 13.14 -6.33
N LEU A 74 1.00 14.11 -5.59
CA LEU A 74 -0.23 14.78 -6.02
C LEU A 74 -0.13 15.44 -7.40
N PRO A 75 0.99 16.08 -7.81
CA PRO A 75 1.13 16.61 -9.16
C PRO A 75 1.06 15.53 -10.24
N LEU A 76 1.61 14.34 -9.98
CA LEU A 76 1.57 13.21 -10.91
C LEU A 76 0.13 12.69 -11.06
N LEU A 77 -0.61 12.59 -9.96
CA LEU A 77 -2.03 12.21 -10.00
C LEU A 77 -2.88 13.23 -10.76
N LYS A 78 -2.56 14.53 -10.62
CA LYS A 78 -3.20 15.60 -11.40
C LYS A 78 -2.89 15.47 -12.90
N GLN A 79 -1.64 15.22 -13.27
CA GLN A 79 -1.25 14.95 -14.66
C GLN A 79 -1.96 13.72 -15.23
N ALA A 80 -2.18 12.70 -14.42
CA ALA A 80 -2.95 11.51 -14.79
C ALA A 80 -4.48 11.72 -14.83
N GLY A 81 -4.97 12.92 -14.51
CA GLY A 81 -6.41 13.25 -14.49
C GLY A 81 -7.18 12.67 -13.30
N LEU A 82 -6.48 12.16 -12.28
CA LEU A 82 -7.06 11.53 -11.08
C LEU A 82 -7.29 12.53 -9.94
N ARG A 83 -6.82 13.77 -10.09
CA ARG A 83 -7.00 14.85 -9.12
C ARG A 83 -7.10 16.21 -9.81
N GLN A 84 -7.88 17.12 -9.21
CA GLN A 84 -8.07 18.50 -9.66
C GLN A 84 -7.10 19.46 -8.96
#